data_AF-A0A2R6A6V9-F1
#
_entry.id   AF-A0A2R6A6V9-F1
#
_cell.length_a   1.000
_cell.length_b   1.000
_cell.length_c   1.000
_cell.angle_alpha   90.00
_cell.angle_beta   90.00
_cell.angle_gamma   90.00
#
_symmetry.space_group_name_H-M   'P 1'
#
loop_
_entity.id
_entity.type
_entity.pdbx_description
1 polymer ?
#
loop_
_entity_poly.entity_id
_entity_poly.type
_entity_poly.pdbx_seq_one_letter_code
_entity_poly.pdbx_strand_id
1 'polypeptide(L)'
;MSYEDHSPSAPVLTPREYELIHGRRPFYDTRIITSGNDGEFWRELNSFFTDLTEIEKEIIVRDAKKVYGSLPVKLAVSLYAHGYPVEKILLYLKRKGIEMTAHRLYSLCYQNGLKKVRRSKIVPFEKVLPEDLLESSKDIQDALKKDYYEEYAKALQDPSFMGKKSLTIARLVMKQVLKRWKMA
;
A
#
# COMPACT_ATOMS: atom_id res chain seq x y z
N MET A 1 -16.29 0.54 -35.66
CA MET A 1 -16.46 0.77 -34.21
C MET A 1 -17.72 0.04 -33.76
N SER A 2 -17.60 -1.08 -33.06
CA SER A 2 -18.70 -1.60 -32.24
C SER A 2 -18.10 -1.90 -30.87
N TYR A 3 -18.54 -1.14 -29.88
CA TYR A 3 -18.16 -1.32 -28.49
C TYR A 3 -18.61 -2.71 -28.05
N GLU A 4 -17.66 -3.45 -27.47
CA GLU A 4 -17.80 -4.81 -26.99
C GLU A 4 -19.00 -4.95 -26.04
N ASP A 5 -19.76 -6.02 -26.25
CA ASP A 5 -20.88 -6.44 -25.43
C ASP A 5 -20.49 -6.50 -23.94
N HIS A 6 -20.98 -5.53 -23.17
CA HIS A 6 -20.98 -5.62 -21.72
C HIS A 6 -21.92 -6.75 -21.30
N SER A 7 -21.36 -7.93 -21.02
CA SER A 7 -22.07 -8.99 -20.30
C SER A 7 -22.71 -8.37 -19.04
N PRO A 8 -24.04 -8.46 -18.85
CA PRO A 8 -24.66 -7.94 -17.65
C PRO A 8 -24.17 -8.80 -16.48
N SER A 9 -23.23 -8.27 -15.70
CA SER A 9 -22.74 -8.89 -14.47
C SER A 9 -23.94 -9.33 -13.63
N ALA A 10 -23.96 -10.59 -13.21
CA ALA A 10 -25.04 -11.16 -12.40
C ALA A 10 -25.35 -10.25 -11.19
N PRO A 11 -26.62 -10.12 -10.78
CA PRO A 11 -27.02 -9.18 -9.74
C PRO A 11 -26.26 -9.45 -8.44
N VAL A 12 -25.73 -8.37 -7.86
CA VAL A 12 -25.07 -8.36 -6.55
C VAL A 12 -26.04 -8.89 -5.51
N LEU A 13 -25.57 -9.85 -4.69
CA LEU A 13 -26.33 -10.34 -3.54
C LEU A 13 -26.72 -9.15 -2.65
N THR A 14 -28.02 -8.96 -2.49
CA THR A 14 -28.58 -8.02 -1.53
C THR A 14 -28.11 -8.39 -0.11
N PRO A 15 -28.06 -7.43 0.83
CA PRO A 15 -27.72 -7.71 2.23
C PRO A 15 -28.50 -8.89 2.82
N ARG A 16 -29.77 -9.05 2.41
CA ARG A 16 -30.66 -10.12 2.82
C ARG A 16 -30.25 -11.49 2.26
N GLU A 17 -29.84 -11.55 1.00
CA GLU A 17 -29.33 -12.79 0.39
C GLU A 17 -27.99 -13.20 1.00
N TYR A 18 -27.13 -12.24 1.32
CA TYR A 18 -25.88 -12.49 2.04
C TYR A 18 -26.13 -13.10 3.43
N GLU A 19 -27.07 -12.53 4.19
CA GLU A 19 -27.46 -13.05 5.51
C GLU A 19 -28.02 -14.47 5.45
N LEU A 20 -28.84 -14.78 4.44
CA LEU A 20 -29.42 -16.11 4.25
C LEU A 20 -28.36 -17.17 3.92
N ILE A 21 -27.34 -16.83 3.13
CA ILE A 21 -26.28 -17.77 2.73
C ILE A 21 -25.25 -17.94 3.85
N HIS A 22 -24.90 -16.87 4.56
CA HIS A 22 -23.76 -16.84 5.47
C HIS A 22 -24.13 -16.82 6.96
N GLY A 23 -25.41 -16.73 7.31
CA GLY A 23 -25.91 -16.76 8.69
C GLY A 23 -25.45 -15.58 9.54
N ARG A 24 -24.96 -14.51 8.92
CA ARG A 24 -24.40 -13.32 9.57
C ARG A 24 -24.62 -12.09 8.69
N ARG A 25 -24.77 -10.92 9.32
CA ARG A 25 -24.90 -9.64 8.61
C ARG A 25 -23.68 -9.39 7.71
N PRO A 26 -23.82 -8.67 6.59
CA PRO A 26 -22.66 -8.21 5.84
C PRO A 26 -21.83 -7.28 6.71
N PHE A 27 -20.51 -7.49 6.76
CA PHE A 27 -19.62 -6.75 7.67
C PHE A 27 -19.13 -5.41 7.09
N TYR A 28 -19.67 -5.00 5.95
CA TYR A 28 -19.47 -3.69 5.35
C TYR A 28 -20.67 -2.78 5.64
N ASP A 29 -20.45 -1.47 5.70
CA ASP A 29 -21.56 -0.51 5.80
C ASP A 29 -22.45 -0.59 4.55
N THR A 30 -23.68 -1.07 4.72
CA THR A 30 -24.66 -1.24 3.64
C THR A 30 -25.12 0.08 3.03
N ARG A 31 -24.83 1.23 3.66
CA ARG A 31 -25.01 2.56 3.08
C ARG A 31 -23.93 2.95 2.09
N ILE A 32 -22.80 2.23 2.06
CA ILE A 32 -21.63 2.49 1.21
C ILE A 32 -21.62 1.62 -0.06
N ILE A 33 -22.38 0.52 -0.08
CA ILE A 33 -22.76 -0.17 -1.32
C ILE A 33 -23.88 0.65 -1.99
N THR A 34 -23.48 1.80 -2.51
CA THR A 34 -24.35 2.68 -3.31
C THR A 34 -24.37 2.27 -4.78
N SER A 35 -23.55 1.29 -5.20
CA SER A 35 -23.43 0.89 -6.61
C SER A 35 -22.94 -0.56 -6.78
N GLY A 36 -23.42 -1.22 -7.84
CA GLY A 36 -23.33 -2.67 -8.07
C GLY A 36 -21.94 -3.31 -8.27
N ASN A 37 -20.82 -2.60 -8.12
CA ASN A 37 -19.49 -3.19 -8.32
C ASN A 37 -18.73 -3.51 -7.03
N ASP A 38 -19.24 -3.14 -5.86
CA ASP A 38 -18.55 -3.33 -4.57
C ASP A 38 -18.27 -4.80 -4.26
N GLY A 39 -19.24 -5.69 -4.53
CA GLY A 39 -19.08 -7.13 -4.30
C GLY A 39 -17.94 -7.76 -5.11
N GLU A 40 -17.65 -7.21 -6.30
CA GLU A 40 -16.54 -7.67 -7.13
C GLU A 40 -15.19 -7.29 -6.51
N PHE A 41 -15.04 -6.08 -5.97
CA PHE A 41 -13.82 -5.66 -5.29
C PHE A 41 -13.50 -6.56 -4.09
N TRP A 42 -14.53 -6.86 -3.28
CA TRP A 42 -14.41 -7.72 -2.11
C TRP A 42 -14.08 -9.17 -2.48
N ARG A 43 -14.75 -9.73 -3.48
CA ARG A 43 -14.47 -11.09 -3.98
C ARG A 43 -13.03 -11.18 -4.48
N GLU A 44 -12.57 -10.18 -5.22
CA GLU A 44 -11.23 -10.16 -5.77
C GLU A 44 -10.16 -10.02 -4.68
N LEU A 45 -10.33 -9.12 -3.71
CA LEU A 45 -9.44 -8.98 -2.56
C LEU A 45 -9.36 -10.27 -1.73
N ASN A 46 -10.50 -10.92 -1.46
CA ASN A 46 -10.54 -12.17 -0.71
C ASN A 46 -9.85 -13.34 -1.44
N SER A 47 -9.86 -13.35 -2.77
CA SER A 47 -9.23 -14.42 -3.55
C SER A 47 -7.71 -14.31 -3.66
N PHE A 48 -7.15 -13.10 -3.66
CA PHE A 48 -5.73 -12.85 -3.95
C PHE A 48 -4.94 -12.25 -2.79
N PHE A 49 -5.59 -11.56 -1.86
CA PHE A 49 -4.97 -10.77 -0.79
C PHE A 49 -5.55 -11.19 0.57
N THR A 50 -5.36 -12.47 0.92
CA THR A 50 -5.89 -13.10 2.14
C THR A 50 -5.25 -12.62 3.43
N ASP A 51 -4.13 -11.90 3.33
CA ASP A 51 -3.38 -11.32 4.45
C ASP A 51 -3.84 -9.93 4.86
N LEU A 52 -4.83 -9.36 4.17
CA LEU A 52 -5.45 -8.09 4.54
C LEU A 52 -6.53 -8.30 5.60
N THR A 53 -6.54 -7.43 6.61
CA THR A 53 -7.67 -7.34 7.54
C THR A 53 -8.89 -6.73 6.84
N GLU A 54 -10.08 -6.98 7.37
CA GLU A 54 -11.32 -6.45 6.80
C GLU A 54 -11.34 -4.91 6.77
N ILE A 55 -10.82 -4.27 7.82
CA ILE A 55 -10.68 -2.80 7.91
C ILE A 55 -9.78 -2.27 6.78
N GLU A 56 -8.69 -2.97 6.48
CA GLU A 56 -7.78 -2.58 5.41
C GLU A 56 -8.42 -2.76 4.03
N LYS A 57 -9.20 -3.85 3.84
CA LYS A 57 -9.97 -4.06 2.61
C LYS A 57 -10.94 -2.92 2.36
N GLU A 58 -11.67 -2.47 3.38
CA GLU A 58 -12.60 -1.33 3.25
C GLU A 58 -11.91 -0.06 2.77
N ILE A 59 -10.78 0.28 3.37
CA ILE A 59 -9.99 1.47 2.99
C ILE A 59 -9.50 1.32 1.54
N ILE A 60 -8.99 0.14 1.18
CA ILE A 60 -8.52 -0.15 -0.18
C ILE A 60 -9.66 -0.05 -1.19
N VAL A 61 -10.83 -0.63 -0.93
CA VAL A 61 -11.99 -0.57 -1.83
C VAL A 61 -12.45 0.88 -2.00
N ARG A 62 -12.53 1.65 -0.91
CA ARG A 62 -12.92 3.07 -0.96
C ARG A 62 -12.02 3.89 -1.88
N ASP A 63 -10.71 3.69 -1.80
CA ASP A 63 -9.76 4.41 -2.64
C ASP A 63 -9.69 3.86 -4.06
N ALA A 64 -9.88 2.55 -4.25
CA ALA A 64 -9.94 1.93 -5.58
C ALA A 64 -11.12 2.46 -6.41
N LYS A 65 -12.25 2.79 -5.79
CA LYS A 65 -13.41 3.40 -6.49
C LYS A 65 -13.07 4.74 -7.13
N LYS A 66 -12.12 5.49 -6.57
CA LYS A 66 -11.68 6.80 -7.09
C LYS A 66 -10.75 6.65 -8.31
N VAL A 67 -10.23 5.45 -8.54
CA VAL A 67 -9.31 5.16 -9.64
C VAL A 67 -10.09 4.86 -10.92
N TYR A 68 -9.65 5.44 -12.03
CA TYR A 68 -10.18 5.11 -13.35
C TYR A 68 -9.54 3.82 -13.93
N GLY A 69 -10.31 3.01 -14.66
CA GLY A 69 -9.83 1.79 -15.34
C GLY A 69 -10.61 0.51 -14.99
N SER A 70 -10.05 -0.64 -15.33
CA SER A 70 -10.63 -1.95 -15.00
C SER A 70 -10.47 -2.28 -13.51
N LEU A 71 -11.35 -3.13 -12.97
CA LEU A 71 -11.35 -3.50 -11.55
C LEU A 71 -9.97 -3.94 -11.02
N PRO A 72 -9.19 -4.76 -11.76
CA PRO A 72 -7.85 -5.13 -11.30
C PRO A 72 -6.87 -3.97 -11.23
N VAL A 73 -6.95 -3.02 -12.17
CA VAL A 73 -6.10 -1.82 -12.16
C VAL A 73 -6.49 -0.92 -10.99
N LYS A 74 -7.78 -0.73 -10.74
CA LYS A 74 -8.29 0.06 -9.60
C LYS A 74 -7.77 -0.49 -8.27
N LEU A 75 -7.87 -1.80 -8.08
CA LEU A 75 -7.34 -2.48 -6.89
C LEU A 75 -5.83 -2.35 -6.79
N ALA A 76 -5.10 -2.59 -7.88
CA ALA A 76 -3.66 -2.52 -7.89
C ALA A 76 -3.11 -1.13 -7.51
N VAL A 77 -3.73 -0.06 -8.04
CA VAL A 77 -3.37 1.33 -7.72
C VAL A 77 -3.67 1.64 -6.25
N SER A 78 -4.82 1.22 -5.73
CA SER A 78 -5.17 1.41 -4.32
C SER A 78 -4.25 0.62 -3.38
N LEU A 79 -4.02 -0.66 -3.67
CA LEU A 79 -3.08 -1.52 -2.92
C LEU A 79 -1.67 -0.94 -2.90
N TYR A 80 -1.21 -0.43 -4.04
CA TYR A 80 0.10 0.20 -4.14
C TYR A 80 0.17 1.48 -3.30
N ALA A 81 -0.89 2.28 -3.31
CA ALA A 81 -1.02 3.47 -2.47
C ALA A 81 -1.02 3.09 -0.98
N HIS A 82 -1.63 1.99 -0.57
CA HIS A 82 -1.61 1.52 0.82
C HIS A 82 -0.34 0.75 1.22
N GLY A 83 0.70 0.82 0.38
CA GLY A 83 2.03 0.29 0.70
C GLY A 83 2.14 -1.23 0.60
N TYR A 84 1.20 -1.88 -0.09
CA TYR A 84 1.23 -3.32 -0.29
C TYR A 84 2.38 -3.72 -1.26
N PRO A 85 3.00 -4.91 -1.12
CA PRO A 85 4.17 -5.28 -1.90
C PRO A 85 3.94 -5.22 -3.42
N VAL A 86 4.79 -4.45 -4.12
CA VAL A 86 4.68 -4.22 -5.57
C VAL A 86 4.75 -5.53 -6.35
N GLU A 87 5.60 -6.45 -5.93
CA GLU A 87 5.76 -7.77 -6.56
C GLU A 87 4.45 -8.58 -6.54
N LYS A 88 3.74 -8.58 -5.40
CA LYS A 88 2.43 -9.25 -5.29
C LYS A 88 1.38 -8.61 -6.19
N ILE A 89 1.37 -7.27 -6.25
CA ILE A 89 0.44 -6.52 -7.11
C ILE A 89 0.70 -6.80 -8.59
N LEU A 90 1.96 -6.78 -9.02
CA LEU A 90 2.34 -7.08 -10.40
C LEU A 90 2.03 -8.53 -10.77
N LEU A 91 2.26 -9.49 -9.87
CA LEU A 91 1.87 -10.89 -10.08
C LEU A 91 0.35 -11.04 -10.24
N TYR A 92 -0.42 -10.34 -9.41
CA TYR A 92 -1.87 -10.31 -9.51
C TYR A 92 -2.35 -9.77 -10.87
N LEU A 93 -1.82 -8.62 -11.32
CA LEU A 93 -2.16 -8.05 -12.63
C LEU A 93 -1.77 -8.97 -13.78
N LYS A 94 -0.59 -9.60 -13.69
CA LYS A 94 -0.13 -10.57 -14.71
C LYS A 94 -1.09 -11.77 -14.83
N ARG A 95 -1.59 -12.30 -13.70
CA ARG A 95 -2.60 -13.39 -13.71
C ARG A 95 -3.94 -12.96 -14.30
N LYS A 96 -4.23 -11.66 -14.28
CA LYS A 96 -5.40 -11.06 -14.93
C LYS A 96 -5.14 -10.67 -16.39
N GLY A 97 -3.97 -11.02 -16.95
CA GLY A 97 -3.60 -10.71 -18.33
C GLY A 97 -3.24 -9.24 -18.56
N ILE A 98 -2.96 -8.48 -17.50
CA ILE A 98 -2.67 -7.04 -17.57
C ILE A 98 -1.18 -6.82 -17.39
N GLU A 99 -0.52 -6.34 -18.44
CA GLU A 99 0.88 -5.95 -18.36
C GLU A 99 1.02 -4.58 -17.66
N MET A 100 1.82 -4.56 -16.60
CA MET A 100 1.98 -3.39 -15.75
C MET A 100 3.41 -3.31 -15.22
N THR A 101 3.93 -2.10 -15.05
CA THR A 101 5.24 -1.85 -14.43
C THR A 101 5.08 -1.09 -13.12
N ALA A 102 6.06 -1.22 -12.23
CA ALA A 102 6.08 -0.47 -10.97
C ALA A 102 6.04 1.06 -11.20
N HIS A 103 6.75 1.54 -12.23
CA HIS A 103 6.73 2.94 -12.62
C HIS A 103 5.32 3.39 -13.06
N ARG A 104 4.64 2.59 -13.89
CA ARG A 104 3.28 2.91 -14.35
C ARG A 104 2.26 2.90 -13.21
N LEU A 105 2.37 1.95 -12.26
CA LEU A 105 1.56 1.96 -11.03
C LEU A 105 1.76 3.23 -10.23
N TYR A 106 3.02 3.67 -10.08
CA TYR A 106 3.34 4.92 -9.40
C TYR A 106 2.70 6.13 -10.10
N SER A 107 2.86 6.25 -11.42
CA SER A 107 2.24 7.33 -12.20
C SER A 107 0.72 7.34 -12.03
N LEU A 108 0.08 6.16 -12.05
CA LEU A 108 -1.36 6.03 -11.85
C LEU A 108 -1.79 6.46 -10.44
N CYS A 109 -1.07 6.09 -9.39
CA CYS A 109 -1.38 6.55 -8.03
C CYS A 109 -1.31 8.08 -7.94
N TYR A 110 -0.28 8.68 -8.53
CA TYR A 110 -0.11 10.14 -8.55
C TYR A 110 -1.25 10.84 -9.31
N GLN A 111 -1.59 10.35 -10.51
CA GLN A 111 -2.68 10.89 -11.33
C GLN A 111 -4.04 10.81 -10.63
N ASN A 112 -4.29 9.75 -9.85
CA ASN A 112 -5.55 9.56 -9.13
C ASN A 112 -5.53 10.20 -7.72
N GLY A 113 -4.53 11.04 -7.40
CA GLY A 113 -4.43 11.74 -6.12
C GLY A 113 -4.20 10.84 -4.90
N LEU A 114 -3.84 9.56 -5.12
CA LEU A 114 -3.61 8.59 -4.07
C LEU A 114 -2.15 8.70 -3.60
N LYS A 115 -1.94 9.40 -2.48
CA LYS A 115 -0.63 9.48 -1.82
C LYS A 115 -0.29 8.13 -1.19
N LYS A 116 0.88 7.60 -1.50
CA LYS A 116 1.33 6.30 -1.00
C LYS A 116 1.54 6.35 0.53
N VAL A 117 0.63 5.74 1.29
CA VAL A 117 0.78 5.42 2.71
C VAL A 117 1.75 4.24 2.81
N ARG A 118 3.03 4.51 3.14
CA ARG A 118 3.97 3.43 3.43
C ARG A 118 3.55 2.73 4.72
N ARG A 119 3.36 1.40 4.69
CA ARG A 119 3.39 0.60 5.93
C ARG A 119 4.77 0.77 6.57
N SER A 120 4.75 1.30 7.79
CA SER A 120 5.84 1.75 8.62
C SER A 120 6.70 0.60 9.16
N LYS A 121 7.31 -0.22 8.28
CA LYS A 121 8.40 -1.09 8.73
C LYS A 121 9.68 -0.26 8.83
N ILE A 122 9.73 0.56 9.87
CA ILE A 122 10.90 1.33 10.26
C ILE A 122 11.98 0.33 10.67
N VAL A 123 13.15 0.42 10.05
CA VAL A 123 14.28 -0.42 10.45
C VAL A 123 14.82 0.13 11.77
N PRO A 124 15.02 -0.70 12.80
CA PRO A 124 15.59 -0.26 14.07
C PRO A 124 16.96 0.40 13.86
N PHE A 125 17.21 1.49 14.59
CA PHE A 125 18.47 2.23 14.58
C PHE A 125 19.69 1.31 14.78
N GLU A 126 19.56 0.35 15.69
CA GLU A 126 20.61 -0.60 16.08
C GLU A 126 21.06 -1.49 14.92
N LYS A 127 20.23 -1.66 13.88
CA LYS A 127 20.59 -2.44 12.68
C LYS A 127 21.42 -1.67 11.65
N VAL A 128 21.53 -0.35 11.80
CA VAL A 128 22.21 0.52 10.83
C VAL A 128 23.25 1.45 11.45
N LEU A 129 23.42 1.39 12.78
CA LEU A 129 24.48 2.07 13.50
C LEU A 129 25.86 1.51 13.07
N PRO A 130 26.80 2.37 12.62
CA PRO A 130 28.18 1.94 12.39
C PRO A 130 28.85 1.41 13.65
N GLU A 131 29.68 0.38 13.50
CA GLU A 131 30.38 -0.26 14.62
C GLU A 131 31.29 0.74 15.36
N ASP A 132 31.92 1.64 14.61
CA ASP A 132 32.81 2.69 15.13
C ASP A 132 32.13 3.67 16.11
N LEU A 133 30.79 3.74 16.08
CA LEU A 133 29.99 4.63 16.93
C LEU A 133 29.35 3.90 18.12
N LEU A 134 29.57 2.60 18.28
CA LEU A 134 29.06 1.82 19.42
C LEU A 134 29.66 2.28 20.75
N GLU A 135 30.88 2.83 20.73
CA GLU A 135 31.61 3.32 21.91
C GLU A 135 31.29 4.79 22.24
N SER A 136 30.44 5.46 21.46
CA SER A 136 30.04 6.84 21.71
C SER A 136 29.22 6.99 23.00
N SER A 137 29.26 8.18 23.62
CA SER A 137 28.51 8.43 24.86
C SER A 137 27.00 8.24 24.66
N LYS A 138 26.33 7.80 25.73
CA LYS A 138 24.89 7.49 25.70
C LYS A 138 24.04 8.69 25.22
N ASP A 139 24.43 9.90 25.60
CA ASP A 139 23.77 11.14 25.18
C ASP A 139 23.86 11.37 23.66
N ILE A 140 25.00 11.03 23.04
CA ILE A 140 25.20 11.14 21.59
C ILE A 140 24.37 10.07 20.87
N GLN A 141 24.32 8.84 21.40
CA GLN A 141 23.52 7.76 20.82
C GLN A 141 22.02 8.07 20.87
N ASP A 142 21.52 8.59 21.98
CA ASP A 142 20.10 8.94 22.14
C ASP A 142 19.70 10.08 21.19
N ALA A 143 20.58 11.08 21.01
CA ALA A 143 20.36 12.16 20.05
C ALA A 143 20.36 11.67 18.60
N LEU A 144 21.34 10.84 18.20
CA LEU A 144 21.40 10.25 16.86
C LEU A 144 20.18 9.36 16.58
N LYS A 145 19.73 8.59 17.58
CA LYS A 145 18.55 7.74 17.47
C LYS A 145 17.28 8.55 17.24
N LYS A 146 17.13 9.67 17.94
CA LYS A 146 16.01 10.60 17.72
C LYS A 146 16.02 11.18 16.30
N ASP A 147 17.15 11.72 15.87
CA ASP A 147 17.33 12.30 14.53
C ASP A 147 17.09 11.27 13.43
N TYR A 148 17.58 10.04 13.62
CA TYR A 148 17.35 8.93 12.72
C TYR A 148 15.86 8.66 12.51
N TYR A 149 15.06 8.56 13.57
CA TYR A 149 13.63 8.29 13.43
C TYR A 149 12.87 9.45 12.79
N GLU A 150 13.24 10.70 13.10
CA GLU A 150 12.63 11.88 12.46
C GLU A 150 12.93 11.93 10.96
N GLU A 151 14.20 11.73 10.58
CA GLU A 151 14.60 11.72 9.17
C GLU A 151 14.07 10.50 8.42
N TYR A 152 13.97 9.35 9.08
CA TYR A 152 13.36 8.16 8.49
C TYR A 152 11.87 8.41 8.21
N ALA A 153 11.14 9.07 9.13
CA ALA A 153 9.75 9.45 8.92
C ALA A 153 9.58 10.39 7.72
N LYS A 154 10.48 11.36 7.54
CA LYS A 154 10.52 12.23 6.36
C LYS A 154 10.81 11.42 5.09
N ALA A 155 11.81 10.53 5.13
CA ALA A 155 12.18 9.67 4.00
C ALA A 155 11.08 8.67 3.59
N LEU A 156 10.16 8.34 4.50
CA LEU A 156 8.96 7.57 4.18
C LEU A 156 7.99 8.34 3.26
N GLN A 157 7.99 9.67 3.32
CA GLN A 157 7.12 10.52 2.50
C GLN A 157 7.83 11.04 1.24
N ASP A 158 9.16 11.01 1.19
CA ASP A 158 9.95 11.50 0.06
C ASP A 158 9.89 10.54 -1.18
N PRO A 159 9.53 11.07 -2.37
CA PRO A 159 9.56 10.34 -3.65
C PRO A 159 10.90 9.67 -3.98
N SER A 160 12.04 10.27 -3.62
CA SER A 160 13.39 9.80 -3.96
C SER A 160 13.77 8.46 -3.31
N PHE A 161 13.02 8.06 -2.27
CA PHE A 161 13.18 6.81 -1.55
C PHE A 161 12.14 5.75 -1.94
N MET A 162 11.20 6.07 -2.83
CA MET A 162 10.16 5.13 -3.24
C MET A 162 10.73 3.97 -4.07
N GLY A 163 10.34 2.73 -3.74
CA GLY A 163 10.80 1.51 -4.42
C GLY A 163 12.13 0.94 -3.92
N LYS A 164 12.86 1.66 -3.05
CA LYS A 164 14.07 1.14 -2.40
C LYS A 164 13.69 0.19 -1.25
N LYS A 165 14.50 -0.86 -1.03
CA LYS A 165 14.34 -1.76 0.13
C LYS A 165 14.45 -0.97 1.43
N SER A 166 13.71 -1.35 2.47
CA SER A 166 13.68 -0.66 3.77
C SER A 166 15.08 -0.48 4.38
N LEU A 167 15.93 -1.51 4.30
CA LEU A 167 17.33 -1.47 4.75
C LEU A 167 18.16 -0.42 3.97
N THR A 168 17.91 -0.28 2.67
CA THR A 168 18.60 0.69 1.82
C THR A 168 18.21 2.12 2.19
N ILE A 169 16.92 2.35 2.46
CA ILE A 169 16.42 3.63 2.96
C ILE A 169 17.08 3.94 4.31
N ALA A 170 17.07 2.96 5.23
CA ALA A 170 17.68 3.08 6.56
C ALA A 170 19.16 3.50 6.49
N ARG A 171 19.95 2.85 5.63
CA ARG A 171 21.37 3.19 5.43
C ARG A 171 21.56 4.60 4.86
N LEU A 172 20.71 5.02 3.92
CA LEU A 172 20.79 6.36 3.33
C LEU A 172 20.41 7.45 4.34
N VAL A 173 19.35 7.21 5.12
CA VAL A 173 18.92 8.11 6.21
C VAL A 173 20.03 8.22 7.25
N MET A 174 20.58 7.09 7.71
CA MET A 174 21.67 7.09 8.68
C MET A 174 22.90 7.85 8.15
N LYS A 175 23.27 7.66 6.89
CA LYS A 175 24.35 8.43 6.25
C LYS A 175 24.09 9.93 6.25
N GLN A 176 22.85 10.37 6.02
CA GLN A 176 22.49 11.78 6.07
C GLN A 176 22.58 12.35 7.49
N VAL A 177 22.10 11.61 8.49
CA VAL A 177 22.18 12.00 9.90
C VAL A 177 23.63 12.15 10.33
N LEU A 178 24.48 11.14 10.08
CA LEU A 178 25.89 11.19 10.45
C LEU A 178 26.65 12.34 9.77
N LYS A 179 26.32 12.65 8.51
CA LYS A 179 26.91 13.80 7.81
C LYS A 179 26.55 15.14 8.47
N ARG A 180 25.34 15.30 9.00
CA ARG A 180 24.95 16.51 9.75
C ARG A 180 25.73 16.64 11.06
N TRP A 181 25.99 15.50 11.69
CA TRP A 181 26.78 15.41 12.92
C TRP A 181 28.30 15.47 12.69
N LYS A 182 28.76 15.56 11.42
CA LYS A 182 30.19 15.51 11.03
C LYS A 182 30.91 14.24 11.52
N MET A 183 30.18 13.14 11.59
CA MET A 183 30.67 11.81 12.03
C MET A 183 30.82 10.83 10.86
N ALA A 184 30.67 11.29 9.62
CA ALA A 184 30.76 10.51 8.38
C ALA A 184 31.34 11.33 7.22
#